data_AF-A0AAV4AHF0-F1
#
_entry.id   AF-A0AAV4AHF0-F1
#
_cell.length_a   1.000
_cell.length_b   1.000
_cell.length_c   1.000
_cell.angle_alpha   90.00
_cell.angle_beta   90.00
_cell.angle_gamma   90.00
#
_symmetry.space_group_name_H-M   'P 1'
#
loop_
_entity.id
_entity.type
_entity.pdbx_description
1 polymer ?
#
loop_
_entity_poly.entity_id
_entity_poly.type
_entity_poly.pdbx_seq_one_letter_code
_entity_poly.pdbx_strand_id
1 'polypeptide(L)'
;MYTAILLKKRIAVYVPPHSLKTLLDYTRSIPAFAWHRQNWNILHPYVQLTEEEIENLQTYSHYVAGFTEAAIEGRDELYDIFVNVPNSQIVIASHAKDSLSMGKLHKDIALLMVAKAEDDSLSDIDVITEIATKTQELLNNLKSLATLDEESGKPSLTLETLKERKMPPATENFLFSLAASEGFVKL
;
A
#
# COMPACT_ATOMS: atom_id res chain seq x y z
N MET A 1 -4.58 3.18 3.11
CA MET A 1 -3.34 2.52 3.61
C MET A 1 -3.13 1.16 2.96
N TYR A 2 -4.03 0.18 3.14
CA TYR A 2 -3.94 -1.15 2.50
C TYR A 2 -3.59 -1.10 0.99
N THR A 3 -4.40 -0.40 0.19
CA THR A 3 -4.15 -0.25 -1.26
C THR A 3 -2.77 0.33 -1.57
N ALA A 4 -2.31 1.30 -0.77
CA ALA A 4 -1.03 1.96 -0.98
C ALA A 4 0.14 0.99 -0.74
N ILE A 5 0.03 0.14 0.28
CA ILE A 5 1.01 -0.91 0.55
C ILE A 5 1.03 -1.94 -0.59
N LEU A 6 -0.15 -2.36 -1.07
CA LEU A 6 -0.21 -3.25 -2.23
C LEU A 6 0.41 -2.64 -3.49
N LEU A 7 0.20 -1.35 -3.74
CA LEU A 7 0.72 -0.66 -4.90
C LEU A 7 2.16 -0.13 -4.72
N LYS A 8 2.87 -0.57 -3.68
CA LYS A 8 4.24 -0.13 -3.36
C LYS A 8 4.35 1.40 -3.39
N LYS A 9 3.52 2.07 -2.60
CA LYS A 9 3.52 3.52 -2.42
C LYS A 9 4.33 3.94 -1.20
N ARG A 10 4.74 5.21 -1.18
CA ARG A 10 5.42 5.89 -0.07
C ARG A 10 4.39 6.40 0.91
N ILE A 11 4.46 5.95 2.16
CA ILE A 11 3.54 6.31 3.23
C ILE A 11 4.31 7.07 4.30
N ALA A 12 3.94 8.32 4.55
CA ALA A 12 4.42 9.11 5.66
C ALA A 12 3.39 9.09 6.81
N VAL A 13 3.82 8.71 8.01
CA VAL A 13 2.99 8.69 9.22
C VAL A 13 3.48 9.78 10.15
N TYR A 14 2.59 10.69 10.56
CA TYR A 14 2.90 11.73 11.52
C TYR A 14 2.19 11.50 12.85
N VAL A 15 2.97 11.60 13.92
CA VAL A 15 2.52 11.59 15.32
C VAL A 15 3.36 12.60 16.11
N PRO A 16 2.78 13.42 17.00
CA PRO A 16 3.54 14.37 17.81
C PRO A 16 4.64 13.72 18.66
N PRO A 17 5.73 14.45 19.00
CA PRO A 17 6.89 13.88 19.68
C PRO A 17 6.58 13.15 21.01
N HIS A 18 5.55 13.58 21.73
CA HIS A 18 5.15 12.98 23.02
C HIS A 18 4.45 11.62 22.89
N SER A 19 4.14 11.19 21.66
CA SER A 19 3.43 9.94 21.38
C SER A 19 4.24 8.99 20.50
N LEU A 20 5.56 8.96 20.68
CA LEU A 20 6.48 8.12 19.90
C LEU A 20 6.06 6.64 19.86
N LYS A 21 5.54 6.08 20.96
CA LYS A 21 5.02 4.70 20.97
C LYS A 21 3.96 4.48 19.89
N THR A 22 3.02 5.41 19.76
CA THR A 22 1.97 5.36 18.74
C THR A 22 2.58 5.40 17.34
N LEU A 23 3.61 6.22 17.11
CA LEU A 23 4.31 6.23 15.82
C LEU A 23 4.90 4.86 15.47
N LEU A 24 5.55 4.22 16.44
CA LEU A 24 6.15 2.90 16.27
C LEU A 24 5.08 1.81 16.03
N ASP A 25 3.96 1.86 16.75
CA ASP A 25 2.84 0.93 16.59
C ASP A 25 2.23 1.04 15.16
N TYR A 26 2.01 2.26 14.67
CA TYR A 26 1.49 2.49 13.31
C TYR A 26 2.48 2.06 12.23
N THR A 27 3.73 2.52 12.32
CA THR A 27 4.74 2.21 11.29
C THR A 27 5.03 0.71 11.22
N ARG A 28 5.07 0.00 12.35
CA ARG A 28 5.30 -1.46 12.40
C ARG A 28 4.11 -2.28 11.88
N SER A 29 2.87 -1.80 12.07
CA SER A 29 1.66 -2.54 11.68
C SER A 29 1.32 -2.40 10.19
N ILE A 30 1.57 -1.25 9.57
CA ILE A 30 1.22 -0.99 8.16
C ILE A 30 1.82 -2.02 7.18
N PRO A 31 3.11 -2.44 7.27
CA PRO A 31 3.67 -3.47 6.41
C PRO A 31 2.94 -4.82 6.48
N ALA A 32 2.27 -5.12 7.60
CA ALA A 32 1.53 -6.38 7.77
C ALA A 32 0.34 -6.51 6.80
N PHE A 33 -0.15 -5.40 6.23
CA PHE A 33 -1.15 -5.42 5.17
C PHE A 33 -0.70 -6.12 3.87
N ALA A 34 0.61 -6.27 3.65
CA ALA A 34 1.17 -7.09 2.57
C ALA A 34 2.00 -8.24 3.15
N TRP A 35 1.41 -9.00 4.08
CA TRP A 35 2.05 -10.14 4.75
C TRP A 35 2.69 -11.14 3.79
N HIS A 36 2.14 -11.32 2.59
CA HIS A 36 2.70 -12.22 1.58
C HIS A 36 4.12 -11.85 1.10
N ARG A 37 4.54 -10.60 1.27
CA ARG A 37 5.86 -10.14 0.84
C ARG A 37 6.94 -10.33 1.90
N GLN A 38 6.55 -10.45 3.17
CA GLN A 38 7.46 -10.57 4.31
C GLN A 38 8.65 -9.58 4.27
N ASN A 39 8.41 -8.35 3.81
CA ASN A 39 9.48 -7.37 3.58
C ASN A 39 9.40 -6.22 4.59
N TRP A 40 10.31 -6.22 5.57
CA TRP A 40 10.45 -5.14 6.56
C TRP A 40 11.53 -4.11 6.19
N ASN A 41 12.24 -4.28 5.07
CA ASN A 41 13.24 -3.31 4.63
C ASN A 41 12.64 -1.98 4.16
N ILE A 42 11.31 -1.93 4.01
CA ILE A 42 10.55 -0.73 3.66
C ILE A 42 10.19 0.13 4.89
N LEU A 43 10.53 -0.34 6.10
CA LEU A 43 10.12 0.28 7.36
C LEU A 43 11.19 1.25 7.86
N HIS A 44 10.83 2.52 7.95
CA HIS A 44 11.63 3.58 8.55
C HIS A 44 10.83 4.16 9.73
N PRO A 45 10.87 3.51 10.91
CA PRO A 45 9.87 3.73 11.96
C PRO A 45 9.96 5.12 12.60
N TYR A 46 11.11 5.77 12.49
CA TYR A 46 11.36 7.13 12.94
C TYR A 46 12.40 7.76 12.03
N VAL A 47 12.04 8.88 11.40
CA VAL A 47 12.85 9.66 10.45
C VAL A 47 12.69 11.13 10.84
N GLN A 48 13.79 11.87 10.84
CA GLN A 48 13.81 13.32 11.02
C GLN A 48 13.92 13.99 9.64
N LEU A 49 13.54 15.26 9.55
CA LEU A 49 13.57 16.00 8.28
C LEU A 49 14.95 16.59 7.97
N THR A 50 16.01 15.87 8.33
CA THR A 50 17.38 16.22 7.98
C THR A 50 17.66 15.87 6.51
N GLU A 51 18.54 16.63 5.85
CA GLU A 51 18.87 16.41 4.43
C GLU A 51 19.38 14.98 4.19
N GLU A 52 20.27 14.48 5.06
CA GLU A 52 20.82 13.12 4.98
C GLU A 52 19.73 12.03 5.04
N GLU A 53 18.80 12.13 5.99
CA GLU A 53 17.73 11.14 6.12
C GLU A 53 16.73 11.21 4.98
N ILE A 54 16.46 12.41 4.44
CA ILE A 54 15.60 12.60 3.28
C ILE A 54 16.24 12.00 2.03
N GLU A 55 17.52 12.29 1.79
CA GLU A 55 18.26 11.73 0.66
C GLU A 55 18.27 10.20 0.72
N ASN A 56 18.53 9.64 1.90
CA ASN A 56 18.47 8.20 2.11
C ASN A 56 17.06 7.65 1.85
N LEU A 57 16.02 8.28 2.38
CA LEU A 57 14.64 7.84 2.20
C LEU A 57 14.19 7.89 0.73
N GLN A 58 14.68 8.87 -0.04
CA GLN A 58 14.40 9.00 -1.47
C GLN A 58 15.08 7.94 -2.34
N THR A 59 16.07 7.20 -1.81
CA THR A 59 16.65 6.04 -2.52
C THR A 59 15.65 4.88 -2.66
N TYR A 60 14.62 4.86 -1.81
CA TYR A 60 13.60 3.82 -1.80
C TYR A 60 12.42 4.20 -2.70
N SER A 61 12.05 3.32 -3.62
CA SER A 61 10.88 3.49 -4.48
C SER A 61 9.55 3.45 -3.71
N HIS A 62 9.54 2.83 -2.52
CA HIS A 62 8.38 2.69 -1.65
C HIS A 62 8.83 2.44 -0.21
N TYR A 63 8.05 2.93 0.75
CA TYR A 63 8.37 2.83 2.17
C TYR A 63 7.17 3.17 3.06
N VAL A 64 7.32 2.83 4.34
CA VAL A 64 6.53 3.35 5.46
C VAL A 64 7.49 4.09 6.38
N ALA A 65 7.37 5.42 6.42
CA ALA A 65 8.23 6.29 7.21
C ALA A 65 7.43 7.00 8.30
N GLY A 66 7.95 7.03 9.52
CA GLY A 66 7.36 7.71 10.67
C GLY A 66 8.07 9.03 10.97
N PHE A 67 7.31 10.08 11.24
CA PHE A 67 7.80 11.43 11.52
C PHE A 67 7.14 12.01 12.77
N THR A 68 7.89 12.82 13.51
CA THR A 68 7.36 13.61 14.64
C THR A 68 7.27 15.11 14.36
N GLU A 69 7.80 15.55 13.23
CA GLU A 69 7.79 16.94 12.78
C GLU A 69 6.59 17.17 11.86
N ALA A 70 5.68 18.09 12.21
CA ALA A 70 4.48 18.36 11.41
C ALA A 70 4.79 18.90 10.00
N ALA A 71 6.01 19.42 9.79
CA ALA A 71 6.46 19.95 8.50
C ALA A 71 6.45 18.91 7.38
N ILE A 72 6.39 17.60 7.68
CA ILE A 72 6.21 16.54 6.67
C ILE A 72 4.92 16.74 5.87
N GLU A 73 3.85 17.31 6.45
CA GLU A 73 2.57 17.52 5.76
C GLU A 73 2.75 18.35 4.48
N GLY A 74 3.64 19.33 4.50
CA GLY A 74 3.93 20.21 3.35
C GLY A 74 4.92 19.65 2.33
N ARG A 75 5.40 18.41 2.49
CA ARG A 75 6.43 17.79 1.65
C ARG A 75 5.88 16.63 0.83
N ASP A 76 4.99 16.94 -0.11
CA ASP A 76 4.33 15.93 -0.94
C ASP A 76 5.31 15.19 -1.87
N GLU A 77 6.51 15.71 -2.11
CA GLU A 77 7.58 14.99 -2.78
C GLU A 77 8.07 13.75 -2.03
N LEU A 78 7.84 13.68 -0.71
CA LEU A 78 8.26 12.58 0.17
C LEU A 78 7.17 11.53 0.40
N TYR A 79 5.97 11.67 -0.16
CA TYR A 79 4.95 10.65 0.06
C TYR A 79 3.92 10.60 -1.06
N ASP A 80 3.33 9.44 -1.25
CA ASP A 80 2.09 9.29 -2.00
C ASP A 80 0.88 9.46 -1.07
N ILE A 81 1.03 9.00 0.19
CA ILE A 81 0.02 9.14 1.25
C ILE A 81 0.66 9.68 2.53
N PHE A 82 0.03 10.71 3.08
CA PHE A 82 0.31 11.24 4.40
C PHE A 82 -0.80 10.82 5.39
N VAL A 83 -0.41 10.32 6.56
CA VAL A 83 -1.29 9.87 7.62
C VAL A 83 -1.04 10.73 8.86
N ASN A 84 -1.94 11.65 9.15
CA ASN A 84 -1.94 12.44 10.37
C ASN A 84 -2.76 11.69 11.43
N VAL A 85 -2.07 10.94 12.28
CA VAL A 85 -2.69 10.07 13.28
C VAL A 85 -3.51 10.86 14.31
N PRO A 86 -3.03 11.98 14.90
CA PRO A 86 -3.84 12.77 15.84
C PRO A 86 -5.18 13.24 15.28
N ASN A 87 -5.17 13.63 14.00
CA ASN A 87 -6.36 14.17 13.36
C ASN A 87 -7.19 13.10 12.65
N SER A 88 -6.79 11.82 12.72
CA SER A 88 -7.40 10.72 11.97
C SER A 88 -7.59 11.04 10.49
N GLN A 89 -6.61 11.74 9.91
CA GLN A 89 -6.69 12.30 8.57
C GLN A 89 -5.69 11.60 7.66
N ILE A 90 -6.15 11.26 6.46
CA ILE A 90 -5.33 10.72 5.39
C ILE A 90 -5.37 11.70 4.22
N VAL A 91 -4.20 12.15 3.78
CA VAL A 91 -4.04 13.02 2.62
C VAL A 91 -3.33 12.23 1.53
N ILE A 92 -3.87 12.28 0.30
CA ILE A 92 -3.25 11.68 -0.87
C ILE A 92 -2.58 12.80 -1.67
N ALA A 93 -1.28 12.66 -1.94
CA ALA A 93 -0.53 13.61 -2.73
C ALA A 93 -1.11 13.71 -4.14
N SER A 94 -1.01 14.89 -4.75
CA SER A 94 -1.62 15.20 -6.05
C SER A 94 -1.27 14.19 -7.14
N HIS A 95 0.02 13.82 -7.23
CA HIS A 95 0.56 12.86 -8.20
C HIS A 95 0.12 11.40 -7.98
N ALA A 96 -0.37 11.07 -6.78
CA ALA A 96 -0.76 9.70 -6.42
C ALA A 96 -2.27 9.43 -6.55
N LYS A 97 -3.10 10.48 -6.71
CA LYS A 97 -4.57 10.40 -6.70
C LYS A 97 -5.14 9.39 -7.68
N ASP A 98 -4.66 9.39 -8.92
CA ASP A 98 -5.19 8.50 -9.97
C ASP A 98 -4.90 7.03 -9.66
N SER A 99 -3.68 6.74 -9.20
CA SER A 99 -3.26 5.38 -8.83
C SER A 99 -3.96 4.84 -7.57
N LEU A 100 -4.50 5.74 -6.73
CA LEU A 100 -5.22 5.42 -5.50
C LEU A 100 -6.74 5.63 -5.65
N SER A 101 -7.23 5.71 -6.89
CA SER A 101 -8.66 5.79 -7.17
C SER A 101 -9.39 4.55 -6.63
N MET A 102 -10.33 4.78 -5.72
CA MET A 102 -11.04 3.71 -5.04
C MET A 102 -12.21 3.21 -5.90
N GLY A 103 -12.54 1.94 -5.76
CA GLY A 103 -13.56 1.25 -6.53
C GLY A 103 -14.26 0.21 -5.67
N LYS A 104 -15.19 -0.55 -6.24
CA LYS A 104 -15.98 -1.55 -5.48
C LYS A 104 -15.09 -2.55 -4.72
N LEU A 105 -14.09 -3.11 -5.40
CA LEU A 105 -13.13 -4.05 -4.81
C LEU A 105 -12.46 -3.49 -3.54
N HIS A 106 -12.02 -2.23 -3.59
CA HIS A 106 -11.38 -1.58 -2.46
C HIS A 106 -12.33 -1.41 -1.26
N LYS A 107 -13.59 -1.07 -1.54
CA LYS A 107 -14.63 -0.95 -0.51
C LYS A 107 -14.93 -2.30 0.14
N ASP A 108 -15.01 -3.37 -0.65
CA ASP A 108 -15.31 -4.72 -0.15
C ASP A 108 -14.18 -5.21 0.79
N ILE A 109 -12.92 -4.97 0.45
CA ILE A 109 -11.78 -5.30 1.33
C ILE A 109 -11.78 -4.42 2.58
N ALA A 110 -12.07 -3.13 2.47
CA ALA A 110 -12.14 -2.24 3.63
C ALA A 110 -13.23 -2.69 4.62
N LEU A 111 -14.41 -3.08 4.13
CA LEU A 111 -15.48 -3.62 4.98
C LEU A 111 -15.07 -4.91 5.68
N LEU A 112 -14.35 -5.81 4.99
CA LEU A 112 -13.79 -7.01 5.61
C LEU A 112 -12.80 -6.63 6.73
N MET A 113 -11.87 -5.71 6.47
CA MET A 113 -10.87 -5.28 7.47
C MET A 113 -11.53 -4.69 8.72
N VAL A 114 -12.55 -3.85 8.56
CA VAL A 114 -13.31 -3.29 9.69
C VAL A 114 -14.00 -4.41 10.46
N ALA A 115 -14.74 -5.29 9.78
CA ALA A 115 -15.45 -6.38 10.43
C ALA A 115 -14.53 -7.33 11.21
N LYS A 116 -13.30 -7.58 10.72
CA LYS A 116 -12.31 -8.40 11.42
C LYS A 116 -11.65 -7.67 12.59
N ALA A 117 -11.45 -6.36 12.48
CA ALA A 117 -10.89 -5.54 13.56
C ALA A 117 -11.87 -5.32 14.71
N GLU A 118 -13.17 -5.40 14.47
CA GLU A 118 -14.24 -5.29 15.48
C GLU A 118 -14.57 -6.63 16.16
N ASP A 119 -13.97 -7.73 15.72
CA ASP A 119 -14.18 -9.05 16.31
C ASP A 119 -13.19 -9.29 17.46
N ASP A 120 -13.64 -9.03 18.69
CA ASP A 120 -12.86 -9.20 19.93
C ASP A 120 -12.37 -10.64 20.16
N SER A 121 -12.88 -11.63 19.41
CA SER A 121 -12.41 -13.02 19.51
C SER A 121 -11.13 -13.28 18.71
N LEU A 122 -10.77 -12.40 17.78
CA LEU A 122 -9.60 -12.53 16.93
C LEU A 122 -8.38 -11.85 17.56
N SER A 123 -7.23 -12.51 17.47
CA SER A 123 -5.95 -11.87 17.78
C SER A 123 -5.43 -11.06 16.58
N ASP A 124 -4.46 -10.17 16.82
CA ASP A 124 -3.80 -9.40 15.74
C ASP A 124 -3.28 -10.30 14.62
N ILE A 125 -2.74 -11.48 14.96
CA ILE A 125 -2.22 -12.43 13.96
C ILE A 125 -3.34 -13.08 13.14
N ASP A 126 -4.51 -13.31 13.73
CA ASP A 126 -5.68 -13.82 13.01
C ASP A 126 -6.19 -12.79 12.01
N VAL A 127 -6.28 -11.52 12.42
CA VAL A 127 -6.65 -10.41 11.53
C VAL A 127 -5.67 -10.28 10.36
N ILE A 128 -4.35 -10.33 10.63
CA ILE A 128 -3.32 -10.31 9.59
C ILE A 128 -3.49 -11.49 8.62
N THR A 129 -3.76 -12.69 9.15
CA THR A 129 -3.91 -13.91 8.34
C THR A 129 -5.14 -13.86 7.44
N GLU A 130 -6.26 -13.33 7.93
CA GLU A 130 -7.48 -13.12 7.13
C GLU A 130 -7.25 -12.11 5.99
N ILE A 131 -6.60 -10.98 6.28
CA ILE A 131 -6.24 -9.98 5.28
C ILE A 131 -5.27 -10.58 4.25
N ALA A 132 -4.29 -11.37 4.69
CA ALA A 132 -3.34 -12.04 3.82
C ALA A 132 -4.03 -13.04 2.89
N THR A 133 -4.98 -13.82 3.42
CA THR A 133 -5.81 -14.76 2.64
C THR A 133 -6.60 -14.02 1.58
N LYS A 134 -7.27 -12.91 1.95
CA LYS A 134 -8.02 -12.10 0.98
C LYS A 134 -7.14 -11.48 -0.09
N THR A 135 -5.94 -11.08 0.29
CA THR A 135 -4.92 -10.56 -0.64
C THR A 135 -4.45 -11.65 -1.61
N GLN A 136 -4.23 -12.88 -1.13
CA GLN A 136 -3.87 -14.01 -1.99
C GLN A 136 -4.98 -14.36 -2.99
N GLU A 137 -6.25 -14.31 -2.58
CA GLU A 137 -7.38 -14.47 -3.52
C GLU A 137 -7.31 -13.42 -4.64
N LEU A 138 -7.10 -12.15 -4.29
CA LEU A 138 -6.95 -11.07 -5.26
C LEU A 138 -5.77 -11.31 -6.21
N LEU A 139 -4.62 -11.72 -5.69
CA LEU A 139 -3.43 -12.00 -6.50
C LEU A 139 -3.61 -13.21 -7.41
N ASN A 140 -4.30 -14.26 -6.94
CA ASN A 140 -4.60 -15.44 -7.74
C ASN A 140 -5.60 -15.12 -8.85
N ASN A 141 -6.61 -14.30 -8.55
CA ASN A 141 -7.51 -13.76 -9.57
C ASN A 141 -6.71 -12.98 -10.60
N LEU A 142 -5.82 -12.06 -10.19
CA LEU A 142 -4.96 -11.31 -11.10
C LEU A 142 -4.10 -12.22 -11.99
N LYS A 143 -3.48 -13.25 -11.42
CA LYS A 143 -2.70 -14.23 -12.19
C LYS A 143 -3.55 -14.99 -13.20
N SER A 144 -4.80 -15.31 -12.87
CA SER A 144 -5.73 -15.96 -13.83
C SER A 144 -6.12 -15.05 -15.00
N LEU A 145 -5.95 -13.74 -14.85
CA LEU A 145 -6.16 -12.77 -15.92
C LEU A 145 -4.95 -12.64 -16.85
N ALA A 146 -3.75 -13.03 -16.38
CA ALA A 146 -2.50 -12.93 -17.10
C ALA A 146 -2.38 -14.02 -18.18
N THR A 147 -1.75 -13.67 -19.29
CA THR A 147 -1.39 -14.59 -20.37
C THR A 147 0.05 -15.06 -20.20
N LEU A 148 0.36 -16.29 -20.63
CA LEU A 148 1.75 -16.73 -20.65
C LEU A 148 2.52 -15.93 -21.71
N ASP A 149 3.59 -15.27 -21.28
CA ASP A 149 4.51 -14.61 -22.20
C ASP A 149 5.29 -15.67 -22.97
N GLU A 150 5.21 -15.65 -24.30
CA GLU A 150 5.85 -16.64 -25.17
C GLU A 150 7.39 -16.60 -25.08
N GLU A 151 7.97 -15.46 -24.69
CA GLU A 151 9.43 -15.27 -24.58
C GLU A 151 9.98 -15.64 -23.20
N SER A 152 9.28 -15.31 -22.12
CA SER A 152 9.77 -15.52 -20.74
C SER A 152 9.14 -16.70 -20.01
N GLY A 153 8.05 -17.28 -20.55
CA GLY A 153 7.27 -18.34 -19.90
C GLY A 153 6.56 -17.90 -18.61
N LYS A 154 6.60 -16.61 -18.27
CA LYS A 154 5.98 -16.05 -17.06
C LYS A 154 4.59 -15.49 -17.36
N PRO A 155 3.67 -15.50 -16.38
CA PRO A 155 2.39 -14.80 -16.51
C PRO A 155 2.65 -13.29 -16.66
N SER A 156 2.24 -12.72 -17.78
CA SER A 156 2.31 -11.29 -18.05
C SER A 156 0.94 -10.71 -18.37
N LEU A 157 0.73 -9.44 -18.02
CA LEU A 157 -0.55 -8.75 -18.13
C LEU A 157 -0.31 -7.39 -18.79
N THR A 158 -1.01 -7.13 -19.90
CA THR A 158 -0.99 -5.84 -20.60
C THR A 158 -2.28 -5.06 -20.31
N LEU A 159 -2.26 -3.74 -20.51
CA LEU A 159 -3.48 -2.92 -20.41
C LEU A 159 -4.55 -3.38 -21.40
N GLU A 160 -4.15 -3.83 -22.59
CA GLU A 160 -5.06 -4.29 -23.63
C GLU A 160 -5.86 -5.53 -23.18
N THR A 161 -5.19 -6.51 -22.55
CA THR A 161 -5.85 -7.71 -22.01
C THR A 161 -6.89 -7.39 -20.93
N LEU A 162 -6.70 -6.31 -20.17
CA LEU A 162 -7.69 -5.85 -19.19
C LEU A 162 -8.84 -5.08 -19.86
N LYS A 163 -8.55 -4.23 -20.85
CA LYS A 163 -9.56 -3.46 -21.60
C LYS A 163 -10.55 -4.34 -22.34
N GLU A 164 -10.07 -5.42 -22.94
CA GLU A 164 -10.92 -6.41 -23.64
C GLU A 164 -11.98 -7.02 -22.72
N ARG A 165 -11.69 -7.11 -21.42
CA ARG A 165 -12.60 -7.65 -20.41
C ARG A 165 -13.65 -6.62 -19.93
N LYS A 166 -13.66 -5.41 -20.48
CA LYS A 166 -14.64 -4.34 -20.23
C LYS A 166 -14.83 -4.02 -18.74
N MET A 167 -13.73 -4.04 -17.97
CA MET A 167 -13.76 -3.68 -16.57
C MET A 167 -13.94 -2.16 -16.39
N PRO A 168 -14.46 -1.69 -15.24
CA PRO A 168 -14.46 -0.26 -14.93
C PRO A 168 -13.02 0.30 -14.92
N PRO A 169 -12.78 1.54 -15.40
CA PRO A 169 -11.43 2.11 -15.51
C PRO A 169 -10.61 2.09 -14.21
N ALA A 170 -11.26 2.35 -13.06
CA ALA A 170 -10.60 2.30 -11.76
C ALA A 170 -10.12 0.89 -11.40
N THR A 171 -10.88 -0.15 -11.78
CA THR A 171 -10.49 -1.55 -11.56
C THR A 171 -9.36 -1.96 -12.48
N GLU A 172 -9.42 -1.55 -13.75
CA GLU A 172 -8.34 -1.79 -14.72
C GLU A 172 -7.01 -1.19 -14.25
N ASN A 173 -7.01 0.12 -13.95
CA ASN A 173 -5.81 0.83 -13.51
C ASN A 173 -5.23 0.24 -12.23
N PHE A 174 -6.10 -0.16 -11.30
CA PHE A 174 -5.69 -0.82 -10.07
C PHE A 174 -5.03 -2.19 -10.34
N LEU A 175 -5.67 -3.06 -11.12
CA LEU A 175 -5.15 -4.39 -11.43
C LEU A 175 -3.84 -4.32 -12.21
N PHE A 176 -3.71 -3.37 -13.14
CA PHE A 176 -2.46 -3.13 -13.86
C PHE A 176 -1.36 -2.63 -12.93
N SER A 177 -1.65 -1.67 -12.05
CA SER A 177 -0.68 -1.17 -11.07
C SER A 177 -0.28 -2.24 -10.05
N LEU A 178 -1.22 -3.10 -9.65
CA LEU A 178 -0.96 -4.25 -8.79
C LEU A 178 -0.08 -5.28 -9.50
N ALA A 179 -0.37 -5.58 -10.76
CA ALA A 179 0.47 -6.45 -11.59
C ALA A 179 1.89 -5.90 -11.71
N ALA A 180 2.06 -4.60 -11.95
CA ALA A 180 3.38 -3.96 -12.01
C ALA A 180 4.11 -4.09 -10.67
N SER A 181 3.39 -3.88 -9.57
CA SER A 181 3.93 -4.00 -8.20
C SER A 181 4.38 -5.42 -7.86
N GLU A 182 3.73 -6.44 -8.42
CA GLU A 182 4.04 -7.87 -8.22
C GLU A 182 4.96 -8.45 -9.31
N GLY A 183 5.36 -7.65 -10.31
CA GLY A 183 6.26 -8.08 -11.39
C GLY A 183 5.59 -8.92 -12.48
N PHE A 184 4.28 -8.74 -12.69
CA PHE A 184 3.48 -9.42 -13.72
C PHE A 184 3.17 -8.55 -14.95
N VAL A 185 3.79 -7.37 -15.10
CA VAL A 185 3.57 -6.50 -16.28
C VAL A 185 4.74 -6.62 -17.24
N LYS A 186 4.42 -6.71 -18.54
CA LYS A 186 5.37 -6.48 -19.64
C LYS A 186 5.31 -4.98 -19.96
N LEU A 187 6.41 -4.26 -19.66
CA LEU A 187 6.56 -2.84 -19.99
C LEU A 187 6.94 -2.66 -21.46
#